data_AF-A0A436RST7-F1
#
_entry.id   AF-A0A436RST7-F1
#
_cell.length_a   1.000
_cell.length_b   1.000
_cell.length_c   1.000
_cell.angle_alpha   90.00
_cell.angle_beta   90.00
_cell.angle_gamma   90.00
#
_symmetry.space_group_name_H-M   'P 1'
#
loop_
_entity.id
_entity.type
_entity.pdbx_description
1 polymer ?
#
loop_
_entity_poly.entity_id
_entity_poly.type
_entity_poly.pdbx_seq_one_letter_code
_entity_poly.pdbx_strand_id
1 'polypeptide(L)'
;MLMKIGLVECDLAFNIDKHGRETTHDYAEKPVVGAMPPLEDVGVGSETLTVSGRLIPSKLGGLGTLNILRNAQLAGTPQLVTRGDGSVFGFYVVQSVND
;
A
#
# COMPACT_ATOMS: atom_id res chain seq x y z
N MET A 1 0.81 18.23 2.98
CA MET A 1 0.53 16.78 3.08
C MET A 1 0.67 16.15 1.71
N LEU A 2 1.54 15.15 1.56
CA LEU A 2 1.73 14.39 0.32
C LEU A 2 0.84 13.14 0.30
N MET A 3 0.70 12.46 1.44
CA MET A 3 -0.09 11.23 1.58
C MET A 3 -0.46 10.99 3.05
N LYS A 4 -1.51 10.21 3.31
CA LYS A 4 -1.92 9.81 4.65
C LYS A 4 -2.24 8.32 4.67
N ILE A 5 -1.72 7.62 5.66
CA ILE A 5 -1.93 6.18 5.90
C ILE A 5 -2.53 6.06 7.31
N GLY A 6 -3.85 6.00 7.39
CA GLY A 6 -4.57 6.06 8.66
C GLY A 6 -4.22 7.31 9.46
N LEU A 7 -3.59 7.13 10.63
CA LEU A 7 -3.15 8.23 11.51
C LEU A 7 -1.80 8.85 11.13
N VAL A 8 -1.06 8.24 10.20
CA VAL A 8 0.27 8.70 9.82
C VAL A 8 0.18 9.64 8.62
N GLU A 9 0.60 10.89 8.82
CA GLU A 9 0.68 11.90 7.77
C GLU A 9 2.09 11.97 7.19
N CYS A 10 2.20 11.70 5.90
CA CYS A 10 3.41 11.89 5.12
C CYS A 10 3.38 13.30 4.52
N ASP A 11 4.22 14.20 5.02
CA ASP A 11 4.40 15.55 4.47
C ASP A 11 5.86 15.77 4.04
N LEU A 12 6.26 16.96 3.60
CA LEU A 12 7.65 17.28 3.21
C LEU A 12 8.73 16.87 4.25
N ALA A 13 8.37 16.61 5.50
CA ALA A 13 9.24 16.07 6.55
C ALA A 13 9.40 14.53 6.53
N PHE A 14 8.44 13.79 5.95
CA PHE A 14 8.53 12.38 5.55
C PHE A 14 8.40 12.37 4.02
N ASN A 15 9.49 12.76 3.37
CA ASN A 15 9.44 12.99 1.93
C ASN A 15 9.29 11.65 1.23
N ILE A 16 8.18 11.44 0.52
CA ILE A 16 7.99 10.27 -0.34
C ILE A 16 8.81 10.52 -1.59
N ASP A 17 9.97 9.87 -1.67
CA ASP A 17 10.85 9.98 -2.83
C ASP A 17 10.30 9.14 -4.00
N LYS A 18 9.65 8.01 -3.69
CA LYS A 18 9.08 7.10 -4.69
C LYS A 18 7.78 6.47 -4.16
N HIS A 19 6.78 6.39 -5.03
CA HIS A 19 5.58 5.58 -4.82
C HIS A 19 5.36 4.68 -6.02
N GLY A 20 5.03 3.42 -5.76
CA GLY A 20 4.72 2.41 -6.78
C GLY A 20 3.45 1.67 -6.40
N ARG A 21 2.53 1.50 -7.35
CA ARG A 21 1.29 0.76 -7.19
C ARG A 21 1.29 -0.40 -8.19
N GLU A 22 1.12 -1.60 -7.68
CA GLU A 22 0.99 -2.82 -8.47
C GLU A 22 -0.39 -3.40 -8.24
N THR A 23 -1.16 -3.54 -9.32
CA THR A 23 -2.50 -4.14 -9.32
C THR A 23 -2.48 -5.38 -10.19
N THR A 24 -2.93 -6.51 -9.65
CA THR A 24 -3.08 -7.74 -10.44
C THR A 24 -4.54 -8.01 -10.78
N HIS A 25 -4.76 -8.72 -11.88
CA HIS A 25 -6.06 -9.22 -12.28
C HIS A 25 -5.88 -10.69 -12.61
N ASP A 26 -6.61 -11.54 -11.90
CA ASP A 26 -6.32 -12.96 -11.88
C ASP A 26 -7.17 -13.67 -12.95
N TYR A 27 -6.54 -14.62 -13.65
CA TYR A 27 -7.19 -15.45 -14.66
C TYR A 27 -6.92 -16.93 -14.37
N ALA A 28 -7.98 -17.74 -14.37
CA ALA A 28 -7.87 -19.19 -14.23
C ALA A 28 -7.80 -19.86 -15.60
N GLU A 29 -6.72 -20.62 -15.83
CA GLU A 29 -6.59 -21.46 -17.02
C GLU A 29 -7.34 -22.78 -16.83
N LYS A 30 -8.13 -23.17 -17.84
CA LYS A 30 -8.85 -24.44 -17.84
C LYS A 30 -8.37 -25.34 -18.98
N PRO A 31 -7.59 -26.41 -18.70
CA PRO A 31 -7.11 -27.29 -19.75
C PRO A 31 -8.28 -28.05 -20.39
N VAL A 32 -8.37 -27.99 -21.71
CA VAL A 32 -9.37 -28.70 -22.52
C VAL A 32 -8.68 -29.59 -23.56
N VAL A 33 -9.32 -30.69 -23.92
CA VAL A 33 -8.76 -31.64 -24.89
C VAL A 33 -8.95 -31.10 -26.32
N GLY A 34 -7.85 -30.96 -27.06
CA GLY A 34 -7.88 -30.68 -28.50
C GLY A 34 -8.10 -29.22 -28.90
N ALA A 35 -8.06 -28.27 -27.95
CA ALA A 35 -8.20 -26.84 -28.20
C ALA A 35 -7.25 -26.01 -27.32
N MET A 36 -7.12 -24.72 -27.64
CA MET A 36 -6.38 -23.76 -26.80
C MET A 36 -7.11 -23.60 -25.45
N PRO A 37 -6.41 -23.71 -24.31
CA PRO A 37 -7.01 -23.50 -22.99
C PRO A 37 -7.64 -22.10 -22.87
N PRO A 38 -8.94 -21.98 -22.55
CA PRO A 38 -9.53 -20.69 -22.23
C PRO A 38 -9.01 -20.16 -20.89
N LEU A 39 -8.87 -18.84 -20.82
CA LEU A 39 -8.64 -18.10 -19.58
C LEU A 39 -9.97 -17.52 -19.10
N GLU A 40 -10.35 -17.83 -17.86
CA GLU A 40 -11.52 -17.25 -17.22
C GLU A 40 -11.13 -16.18 -16.22
N ASP A 41 -11.81 -15.04 -16.28
CA ASP A 41 -11.66 -13.94 -15.34
C ASP A 41 -12.13 -14.37 -13.94
N VAL A 42 -11.20 -14.44 -12.98
CA VAL A 42 -11.51 -14.73 -11.57
C VAL A 42 -11.55 -13.48 -10.69
N GLY A 43 -11.39 -12.31 -11.31
CA GLY A 43 -11.53 -11.01 -10.68
C GLY A 43 -10.21 -10.32 -10.32
N VAL A 44 -10.36 -9.28 -9.52
CA VAL A 44 -9.25 -8.42 -9.10
C VAL A 44 -8.37 -9.19 -8.12
N GLY A 45 -7.08 -9.28 -8.44
CA GLY A 45 -6.09 -9.90 -7.59
C GLY A 45 -5.57 -8.95 -6.51
N SER A 46 -4.52 -9.35 -5.80
CA SER A 46 -3.96 -8.54 -4.73
C SER A 46 -3.36 -7.24 -5.27
N GLU A 47 -3.64 -6.14 -4.57
CA GLU A 47 -3.00 -4.86 -4.85
C GLU A 47 -1.94 -4.54 -3.79
N THR A 48 -0.75 -4.15 -4.24
CA THR A 48 0.34 -3.71 -3.36
C THR A 48 0.73 -2.26 -3.65
N LEU A 49 0.79 -1.47 -2.57
CA LEU A 49 1.22 -0.07 -2.60
C LEU A 49 2.51 0.09 -1.80
N THR A 50 3.60 0.42 -2.47
CA THR A 50 4.90 0.64 -1.84
C THR A 50 5.21 2.12 -1.78
N VAL A 51 5.52 2.61 -0.58
CA VAL A 51 5.87 4.00 -0.30
C VAL A 51 7.28 4.03 0.29
N SER A 52 8.17 4.79 -0.33
CA SER A 52 9.55 4.95 0.13
C SER A 52 9.90 6.42 0.29
N GLY A 53 10.64 6.73 1.36
CA GLY A 53 10.95 8.10 1.71
C GLY A 53 11.99 8.24 2.79
N ARG A 54 12.39 9.49 3.04
CA ARG A 54 13.33 9.84 4.11
C ARG A 54 12.58 10.39 5.32
N LEU A 55 12.77 9.76 6.47
CA LEU A 55 12.31 10.29 7.75
C LEU A 55 13.29 11.37 8.22
N ILE A 56 12.78 12.56 8.56
CA ILE A 56 13.53 13.64 9.21
C ILE A 56 13.03 13.78 10.66
N PRO A 57 13.68 13.12 11.64
CA PRO A 57 13.17 13.02 13.02
C PRO A 57 13.10 14.34 13.78
N SER A 58 13.77 15.40 13.31
CA SER A 58 13.78 16.72 13.96
C SER A 58 12.54 17.56 13.66
N LYS A 59 11.73 17.20 12.65
CA LYS A 59 10.51 17.93 12.24
C LYS A 59 9.21 17.13 12.42
N LEU A 60 9.27 15.81 12.30
CA LEU A 60 8.18 14.92 12.71
C LEU A 60 8.40 14.55 14.17
N GLY A 61 7.35 14.40 14.97
CA GLY A 61 7.42 14.05 16.41
C GLY A 61 8.05 12.68 16.74
N GLY A 62 9.21 12.34 16.17
CA GLY A 62 10.05 11.19 16.45
C GLY A 62 9.72 9.91 15.67
N LEU A 63 10.47 8.85 16.00
CA LEU A 63 10.28 7.44 15.59
C LEU A 63 8.89 6.87 15.94
N GLY A 64 8.08 7.61 16.71
CA GLY A 64 6.74 7.20 17.12
C GLY A 64 5.78 6.99 15.94
N THR A 65 5.95 7.71 14.83
CA THR A 65 5.12 7.52 13.63
C THR A 65 5.36 6.17 12.96
N LEU A 66 6.61 5.71 12.90
CA LEU A 66 6.92 4.35 12.42
C LEU A 66 6.36 3.29 13.35
N ASN A 67 6.35 3.53 14.66
CA ASN A 67 5.72 2.62 15.62
C ASN A 67 4.21 2.50 15.41
N ILE A 68 3.52 3.56 14.98
CA ILE A 68 2.10 3.49 14.62
C ILE A 68 1.91 2.53 13.43
N LEU A 69 2.75 2.61 12.39
CA LEU A 69 2.67 1.70 11.25
C LEU A 69 3.00 0.25 11.64
N ARG A 70 4.02 0.04 12.49
CA ARG A 70 4.35 -1.30 13.03
C ARG A 70 3.22 -1.86 13.88
N ASN A 71 2.56 -1.04 14.68
CA ASN A 71 1.41 -1.47 15.46
C ASN A 71 0.22 -1.82 14.56
N ALA A 72 -0.03 -1.04 13.50
CA ALA A 72 -1.05 -1.35 12.50
C ALA A 72 -0.74 -2.64 11.73
N GLN A 73 0.54 -2.91 11.44
CA GLN A 73 1.02 -4.18 10.87
C GLN A 73 0.74 -5.35 11.81
N LEU A 74 1.15 -5.25 13.08
CA LEU A 74 0.93 -6.30 14.08
C LEU A 74 -0.56 -6.57 14.34
N ALA A 75 -1.38 -5.52 14.32
CA ALA A 75 -2.82 -5.62 14.52
C ALA A 75 -3.56 -6.15 13.27
N GLY A 76 -2.93 -6.14 12.09
CA GLY A 76 -3.58 -6.48 10.83
C GLY A 76 -4.73 -5.56 10.46
N THR A 77 -4.83 -4.38 11.08
CA THR A 77 -5.96 -3.46 10.91
C THR A 77 -5.83 -2.68 9.61
N PRO A 78 -6.82 -2.73 8.70
CA PRO A 78 -6.80 -1.95 7.47
C PRO A 78 -6.74 -0.45 7.75
N GLN A 79 -5.84 0.25 7.07
CA GLN A 79 -5.66 1.69 7.14
C GLN A 79 -6.22 2.33 5.87
N LEU A 80 -7.02 3.38 6.01
CA LEU A 80 -7.45 4.19 4.88
C LEU A 80 -6.24 4.96 4.33
N VAL A 81 -6.00 4.83 3.03
CA VAL A 81 -4.92 5.50 2.34
C VAL A 81 -5.47 6.58 1.42
N THR A 82 -5.01 7.81 1.63
CA THR A 82 -5.39 8.97 0.83
C THR A 82 -4.17 9.77 0.41
N ARG A 83 -4.25 10.40 -0.77
CA ARG A 83 -3.24 11.33 -1.26
C ARG A 83 -3.57 12.74 -0.82
N GLY A 84 -2.55 13.59 -0.70
CA GLY A 84 -2.70 15.00 -0.35
C GLY A 84 -3.59 15.82 -1.29
N ASP A 85 -3.80 15.35 -2.53
CA ASP A 85 -4.69 15.96 -3.52
C ASP A 85 -6.16 15.52 -3.39
N GLY A 86 -6.49 14.68 -2.41
CA GLY A 86 -7.85 14.19 -2.16
C GLY A 86 -8.15 12.83 -2.80
N SER A 87 -7.24 12.25 -3.57
CA SER A 87 -7.43 10.92 -4.15
C SER A 87 -7.48 9.84 -3.05
N VAL A 88 -8.52 9.00 -3.06
CA VAL A 88 -8.67 7.89 -2.11
C VAL A 88 -8.24 6.59 -2.79
N PHE A 89 -7.21 5.95 -2.25
CA PHE A 89 -6.74 4.65 -2.74
C PHE A 89 -7.54 3.48 -2.15
N GLY A 90 -8.12 3.67 -0.96
CA GLY A 90 -8.91 2.66 -0.27
C GLY A 90 -8.23 2.15 0.99
N PHE A 91 -8.63 0.97 1.45
CA PHE A 91 -8.11 0.36 2.67
C PHE A 91 -6.99 -0.62 2.36
N TYR A 92 -5.84 -0.45 3.02
CA TYR A 92 -4.68 -1.32 2.89
C TYR A 92 -4.25 -1.85 4.25
N VAL A 93 -3.79 -3.10 4.29
CA VAL A 93 -3.09 -3.64 5.45
C VAL A 93 -1.60 -3.40 5.31
N VAL A 94 -0.92 -3.01 6.39
CA VAL A 94 0.53 -2.85 6.38
C VAL A 94 1.16 -4.24 6.39
N GLN A 95 1.88 -4.61 5.34
CA GLN A 95 2.54 -5.91 5.24
C GLN A 95 4.00 -5.87 5.72
N SER A 96 4.71 -4.77 5.45
CA SER A 96 6.12 -4.59 5.84
C SER A 96 6.42 -3.12 6.16
N VAL A 97 7.33 -2.93 7.12
CA VAL A 97 7.90 -1.62 7.48
C VAL A 97 9.41 -1.81 7.58
N ASN A 98 10.18 -1.05 6.79
CA ASN A 98 11.63 -1.09 6.77
C ASN A 98 12.16 0.33 7.06
N ASP A 99 13.17 0.45 7.91
CA ASP A 99 13.76 1.71 8.38
C ASP A 99 15.30 1.72 8.34
#